data_AF-A0A540VT45-F1
#
_entry.id   AF-A0A540VT45-F1
#
_cell.length_a   1.000
_cell.length_b   1.000
_cell.length_c   1.000
_cell.angle_alpha   90.00
_cell.angle_beta   90.00
_cell.angle_gamma   90.00
#
_symmetry.space_group_name_H-M   'P 1'
#
loop_
_entity.id
_entity.type
_entity.pdbx_description
1 polymer ?
#
loop_
_entity_poly.entity_id
_entity_poly.type
_entity_poly.pdbx_seq_one_letter_code
_entity_poly.pdbx_strand_id
1 'polypeptide(L)' 'MGLTQEKLAAKLGVTFASVNRWENGKAKPSPLALKQIADLLQGLGPKGRDLFDQYFAEEI' A
#
# COMPACT_ATOMS: atom_id res chain seq x y z
N MET A 1 -10.27 6.12 10.62
CA MET A 1 -8.86 6.52 10.42
C MET A 1 -8.10 5.28 9.97
N GLY A 2 -7.89 5.17 8.66
CA GLY A 2 -7.27 4.03 8.00
C GLY A 2 -5.79 3.86 8.36
N LEU A 3 -5.16 2.85 7.77
CA LEU A 3 -3.72 2.60 7.89
C LEU A 3 -2.96 3.80 7.31
N THR A 4 -2.11 4.49 8.08
CA THR A 4 -1.31 5.63 7.54
C THR A 4 -0.17 5.12 6.65
N GLN A 5 0.34 5.98 5.77
CA GLN A 5 1.50 5.68 4.93
C GLN A 5 2.71 5.23 5.76
N GLU A 6 2.97 5.80 6.96
CA GLU A 6 4.07 5.33 7.82
C GLU A 6 3.82 3.92 8.35
N LYS A 7 2.58 3.60 8.73
CA LYS A 7 2.22 2.26 9.21
C LYS A 7 2.32 1.22 8.08
N LEU A 8 1.93 1.61 6.87
CA LEU A 8 2.09 0.77 5.69
C LEU A 8 3.58 0.54 5.39
N ALA A 9 4.38 1.61 5.39
CA ALA A 9 5.82 1.55 5.18
C ALA A 9 6.51 0.64 6.21
N ALA A 10 6.18 0.81 7.50
CA ALA A 10 6.71 -0.02 8.58
C ALA A 10 6.34 -1.50 8.42
N LYS A 11 5.09 -1.80 8.00
CA LYS A 11 4.63 -3.18 7.77
C LYS A 11 5.26 -3.83 6.54
N LEU A 12 5.55 -3.04 5.51
CA LEU A 12 6.19 -3.49 4.27
C LEU A 12 7.72 -3.51 4.36
N GLY A 13 8.31 -2.97 5.43
CA GLY A 13 9.76 -2.85 5.58
C GLY A 13 10.38 -1.87 4.59
N VAL A 14 9.61 -0.88 4.12
CA VAL A 14 10.07 0.18 3.21
C VAL A 14 10.01 1.53 3.91
N THR A 15 10.59 2.56 3.29
CA THR A 15 10.50 3.93 3.81
C THR A 15 9.16 4.57 3.43
N PHE A 16 8.73 5.55 4.22
CA PHE A 16 7.60 6.41 3.88
C PHE A 16 7.73 7.02 2.47
N ALA A 17 8.94 7.47 2.12
CA ALA A 17 9.22 8.04 0.81
C ALA A 17 8.98 7.05 -0.35
N SER A 18 9.22 5.75 -0.14
CA SER A 18 8.90 4.72 -1.12
C SER A 18 7.40 4.59 -1.35
N VAL A 19 6.60 4.56 -0.27
CA VAL A 19 5.13 4.51 -0.34
C VAL A 19 4.58 5.77 -1.02
N ASN A 20 5.04 6.96 -0.58
CA ASN A 20 4.65 8.23 -1.18
C ASN A 20 4.97 8.29 -2.68
N ARG A 21 6.10 7.74 -3.13
CA ARG A 21 6.42 7.67 -4.56
C ARG A 21 5.49 6.73 -5.33
N TRP A 22 5.05 5.63 -4.72
CA TRP A 22 4.09 4.71 -5.34
C TRP A 22 2.73 5.37 -5.53
N GLU A 23 2.22 6.03 -4.48
CA GLU A 23 0.94 6.72 -4.50
C GLU A 23 0.93 7.89 -5.49
N ASN A 24 2.04 8.63 -5.60
CA ASN A 24 2.16 9.73 -6.56
C ASN A 24 2.54 9.27 -7.98
N GLY A 25 2.52 7.95 -8.26
CA GLY A 25 2.88 7.38 -9.57
C GLY A 25 4.34 7.60 -9.99
N LYS A 26 5.21 8.09 -9.09
CA LYS A 26 6.62 8.38 -9.36
C LYS A 26 7.49 7.12 -9.40
N ALA A 27 7.02 6.02 -8.84
CA ALA A 27 7.65 4.71 -8.89
C ALA A 27 6.59 3.62 -8.82
N LYS A 28 6.90 2.42 -9.32
CA LYS A 28 6.03 1.25 -9.15
C LYS A 28 6.54 0.36 -7.99
N PRO A 29 5.68 -0.22 -7.15
CA PRO A 29 6.09 -1.21 -6.17
C PRO A 29 6.69 -2.43 -6.87
N SER A 30 7.67 -3.08 -6.22
CA SER A 30 8.20 -4.34 -6.73
C SER A 30 7.15 -5.46 -6.62
N PRO A 31 7.28 -6.57 -7.38
CA PRO A 31 6.38 -7.72 -7.24
C PRO A 31 6.29 -8.26 -5.81
N LEU A 32 7.40 -8.20 -5.05
CA LEU A 32 7.43 -8.58 -3.64
C LEU A 32 6.60 -7.61 -2.77
N ALA A 33 6.77 -6.31 -2.99
CA ALA A 33 6.00 -5.30 -2.27
C ALA A 33 4.50 -5.43 -2.57
N LEU A 34 4.12 -5.67 -3.83
CA LEU A 34 2.73 -5.92 -4.22
C LEU A 34 2.14 -7.13 -3.49
N LYS A 35 2.91 -8.23 -3.38
CA LYS A 35 2.48 -9.42 -2.63
C LYS A 35 2.27 -9.10 -1.15
N GLN A 36 3.23 -8.40 -0.53
CA GLN A 36 3.12 -8.01 0.89
C GLN A 36 1.95 -7.05 1.14
N ILE A 37 1.68 -6.14 0.20
CA ILE A 37 0.50 -5.27 0.22
C ILE A 37 -0.76 -6.12 0.18
N ALA A 38 -0.88 -7.05 -0.77
CA ALA A 38 -2.03 -7.94 -0.89
C ALA A 38 -2.26 -8.78 0.38
N ASP A 39 -1.19 -9.36 0.94
CA ASP A 39 -1.23 -10.16 2.17
C ASP A 39 -1.70 -9.30 3.37
N LEU A 40 -1.20 -8.06 3.49
CA LEU A 40 -1.63 -7.11 4.53
C LEU A 40 -3.11 -6.77 4.42
N LEU A 41 -3.63 -6.62 3.19
CA LEU A 41 -5.02 -6.24 2.96
C LEU A 41 -5.97 -7.42 3.15
N GLN A 42 -5.57 -8.64 2.78
CA GLN A 42 -6.32 -9.86 3.13
C GLN A 42 -6.43 -10.03 4.64
N GLY A 43 -5.37 -9.73 5.40
CA GLY A 43 -5.38 -9.78 6.86
C GLY A 43 -6.29 -8.75 7.54
N LEU A 44 -6.74 -7.71 6.83
CA LEU A 44 -7.59 -6.63 7.35
C LEU A 44 -9.10 -6.87 7.11
N GLY A 45 -9.47 -7.98 6.44
CA GLY A 45 -10.87 -8.28 6.11
C GLY A 45 -11.49 -7.24 5.16
N PRO A 46 -12.81 -6.98 5.21
CA PRO A 46 -13.49 -6.05 4.31
C PRO A 46 -12.86 -4.64 4.27
N LYS A 47 -12.28 -4.18 5.38
CA LYS A 47 -11.60 -2.88 5.49
C LYS A 47 -10.27 -2.81 4.74
N GLY A 48 -9.70 -3.96 4.36
CA GLY A 48 -8.50 -4.02 3.52
C GLY A 48 -8.79 -3.70 2.06
N ARG A 49 -10.02 -3.92 1.58
CA ARG A 49 -10.39 -3.58 0.20
C ARG A 49 -10.43 -2.06 0.00
N ASP A 50 -11.08 -1.35 0.92
CA ASP A 50 -11.16 0.12 0.89
C ASP A 50 -9.78 0.77 0.94
N LEU A 51 -8.84 0.17 1.68
CA LEU A 51 -7.46 0.64 1.72
C LEU A 51 -6.71 0.34 0.42
N PHE A 52 -6.93 -0.83 -0.20
CA PHE A 52 -6.33 -1.11 -1.51
C PHE A 52 -6.76 -0.07 -2.54
N ASP A 53 -8.06 0.21 -2.58
CA ASP A 53 -8.62 1.14 -3.55
C ASP A 53 -8.17 2.58 -3.22
N GLN A 54 -8.12 2.99 -1.95
CA GLN A 54 -7.61 4.31 -1.56
C GLN A 54 -6.13 4.53 -1.93
N TYR A 55 -5.29 3.50 -1.86
CA TYR A 55 -3.83 3.61 -2.03
C TYR A 55 -3.33 3.23 -3.43
N PHE A 56 -4.10 2.45 -4.20
CA PHE A 56 -3.68 1.89 -5.48
C PHE A 56 -4.69 2.07 -6.62
N ALA A 57 -5.86 2.68 -6.39
CA ALA A 57 -6.82 2.98 -7.45
C ALA A 57 -6.67 4.40 -8.02
N GLU A 58 -5.59 4.62 -8.78
CA GLU A 58 -5.46 5.62 -9.85
C GLU A 58 -4.44 5.01 -10.85
N GLU A 59 -4.64 4.79 -12.15
CA GLU A 59 -5.70 5.00 -13.15
C GLU A 59 -5.67 3.76 -14.09
N ILE A 60 -6.81 3.37 -14.66
CA ILE A 60 -6.87 2.71 -15.99
C ILE A 60 -7.09 3.81 -17.02
#